data_AF-A0A1E4K1P6-F1
#
_entry.id   AF-A0A1E4K1P6-F1
#
_cell.length_a   1.000
_cell.length_b   1.000
_cell.length_c   1.000
_cell.angle_alpha   90.00
_cell.angle_beta   90.00
_cell.angle_gamma   90.00
#
_symmetry.space_group_name_H-M   'P 1'
#
loop_
_entity.id
_entity.type
_entity.pdbx_description
1 polymer ?
#
loop_
_entity_poly.entity_id
_entity_poly.type
_entity_poly.pdbx_seq_one_letter_code
_entity_poly.pdbx_strand_id
1 'polypeptide(L)'
;MAAAPRGRRPGRRTAAARAMIAGTLRRYGRIVRHFVAARALEVLALQASPLLGIFLGGYRIERDGILAPGLLALGSCALTAHIFIFNDWAGYESDLRDPLRAPQVFSRRGISRREVAGTAIVLLVLAVLAFAAVGPTALLFGAAIAVLGFLYSGSPVLGKSTPVASSLNHLLGGTLHFLLGYTLFHALDANGIGIGLFFGLVFAAGHLNQEVRDYEGDLVNGIRTNAVAFGRRRAFLASLLAFTAAYAMLAGLAAFGILPRPLLWSPLAWLLHLAWSLQALRRGPDSDTAVWMQRRYRWLFALVGLVMLTG
;
A
#
# COMPACT_ATOMS: atom_id res chain seq x y z
N MET A 1 -58.22 -28.94 35.51
CA MET A 1 -56.91 -29.60 35.27
C MET A 1 -56.15 -28.77 34.25
N ALA A 2 -55.08 -28.10 34.69
CA ALA A 2 -54.29 -27.18 33.87
C ALA A 2 -53.31 -27.92 32.94
N ALA A 3 -53.21 -27.45 31.69
CA ALA A 3 -52.31 -28.00 30.68
C ALA A 3 -50.85 -27.63 30.96
N ALA A 4 -49.96 -28.61 30.92
CA ALA A 4 -48.52 -28.44 31.12
C ALA A 4 -47.84 -27.71 29.94
N PRO A 5 -46.84 -26.84 30.17
CA PRO A 5 -46.18 -26.11 29.09
C PRO A 5 -45.16 -26.99 28.38
N ARG A 6 -45.21 -27.00 27.04
CA ARG A 6 -44.22 -27.67 26.18
C ARG A 6 -42.84 -27.01 26.36
N GLY A 7 -41.94 -27.69 27.06
CA GLY A 7 -40.55 -27.29 27.22
C GLY A 7 -39.80 -27.19 25.89
N ARG A 8 -39.25 -26.00 25.60
CA ARG A 8 -38.33 -25.79 24.46
C ARG A 8 -37.02 -26.55 24.72
N ARG A 9 -36.70 -27.53 23.85
CA ARG A 9 -35.48 -28.37 23.96
C ARG A 9 -34.18 -27.53 23.92
N PRO A 10 -33.27 -27.65 24.91
CA PRO A 10 -32.03 -26.86 25.02
C PRO A 10 -31.04 -27.01 23.84
N GLY A 11 -31.04 -28.16 23.15
CA GLY A 11 -30.03 -28.50 22.12
C GLY A 11 -30.18 -27.80 20.75
N ARG A 12 -31.34 -27.21 20.42
CA ARG A 12 -31.53 -26.54 19.12
C ARG A 12 -30.85 -25.17 19.03
N ARG A 13 -30.75 -24.44 20.14
CA ARG A 13 -30.13 -23.10 20.18
C ARG A 13 -28.61 -23.16 20.01
N THR A 14 -27.95 -24.15 20.60
CA THR A 14 -26.50 -24.36 20.50
C THR A 14 -26.06 -24.83 19.11
N ALA A 15 -26.84 -25.70 18.46
CA ALA A 15 -26.60 -26.11 17.07
C ALA A 15 -26.76 -24.94 16.08
N ALA A 16 -27.78 -24.09 16.27
CA ALA A 16 -28.01 -22.91 15.44
C ALA A 16 -26.89 -21.86 15.60
N ALA A 17 -26.44 -21.61 16.84
CA ALA A 17 -25.31 -20.71 17.10
C ALA A 17 -24.01 -21.21 16.47
N ARG A 18 -23.71 -22.52 16.58
CA ARG A 18 -22.54 -23.14 15.93
C ARG A 18 -22.63 -23.06 14.40
N ALA A 19 -23.79 -23.31 13.82
CA ALA A 19 -24.02 -23.20 12.38
C ALA A 19 -23.86 -21.75 11.88
N MET A 20 -24.34 -20.77 12.65
CA MET A 20 -24.15 -19.35 12.38
C MET A 20 -22.67 -18.97 12.41
N ILE A 21 -21.94 -19.33 13.48
CA ILE A 21 -20.50 -19.05 13.61
C ILE A 21 -19.72 -19.70 12.46
N ALA A 22 -19.99 -20.97 12.15
CA ALA A 22 -19.34 -21.66 11.04
C ALA A 22 -19.65 -21.02 9.68
N GLY A 23 -20.88 -20.53 9.47
CA GLY A 23 -21.27 -19.76 8.29
C GLY A 23 -20.50 -18.45 8.17
N THR A 24 -20.38 -17.71 9.27
CA THR A 24 -19.61 -16.47 9.37
C THR A 24 -18.12 -16.69 9.10
N LEU A 25 -17.51 -17.72 9.70
CA LEU A 25 -16.10 -18.06 9.47
C LEU A 25 -15.83 -18.44 8.01
N ARG A 26 -16.69 -19.26 7.40
CA ARG A 26 -16.57 -19.60 5.97
C ARG A 26 -16.69 -18.36 5.08
N ARG A 27 -17.58 -17.44 5.43
CA ARG A 27 -17.77 -16.18 4.72
C ARG A 27 -16.51 -15.32 4.79
N TYR A 28 -15.98 -15.04 5.98
CA TYR A 28 -14.72 -14.29 6.13
C TYR A 28 -13.54 -14.99 5.46
N GLY A 29 -13.45 -16.32 5.54
CA GLY A 29 -12.39 -17.09 4.85
C GLY A 29 -12.43 -16.97 3.32
N ARG A 30 -13.60 -16.75 2.70
CA ARG A 30 -13.68 -16.44 1.26
C ARG A 30 -13.16 -15.03 0.96
N ILE A 31 -13.55 -14.05 1.79
CA ILE A 31 -13.14 -12.65 1.65
C ILE A 31 -11.62 -12.52 1.77
N VAL A 32 -11.04 -13.10 2.82
CA VAL A 32 -9.59 -13.09 3.04
C VAL A 32 -8.85 -13.76 1.88
N ARG A 33 -9.28 -14.94 1.44
CA ARG A 33 -8.63 -15.62 0.29
C ARG A 33 -8.67 -14.78 -0.98
N HIS A 34 -9.78 -14.10 -1.25
CA HIS A 34 -9.90 -13.22 -2.39
C HIS A 34 -8.91 -12.05 -2.31
N PHE A 35 -8.86 -11.35 -1.18
CA PHE A 35 -7.96 -10.20 -1.02
C PHE A 35 -6.49 -10.59 -0.96
N VAL A 36 -6.15 -11.71 -0.33
CA VAL A 36 -4.79 -12.23 -0.35
C VAL A 36 -4.35 -12.51 -1.78
N ALA A 37 -5.19 -13.18 -2.58
CA ALA A 37 -4.86 -13.46 -3.98
C ALA A 37 -4.74 -12.18 -4.84
N ALA A 38 -5.51 -11.13 -4.54
CA ALA A 38 -5.56 -9.91 -5.36
C ALA A 38 -4.58 -8.81 -4.92
N ARG A 39 -4.20 -8.76 -3.63
CA ARG A 39 -3.53 -7.60 -3.02
C ARG A 39 -2.36 -7.94 -2.09
N ALA A 40 -2.09 -9.22 -1.77
CA ALA A 40 -1.07 -9.54 -0.77
C ALA A 40 0.32 -9.08 -1.18
N LEU A 41 0.69 -9.22 -2.47
CA LEU A 41 2.00 -8.77 -2.94
C LEU A 41 2.18 -7.27 -2.79
N GLU A 42 1.14 -6.47 -3.08
CA GLU A 42 1.15 -5.02 -2.91
C GLU A 42 1.24 -4.63 -1.43
N VAL A 43 0.44 -5.26 -0.56
CA VAL A 43 0.47 -5.00 0.88
C VAL A 43 1.84 -5.32 1.45
N LEU A 44 2.39 -6.50 1.13
CA LEU A 44 3.70 -6.96 1.61
C LEU A 44 4.84 -6.09 1.07
N ALA A 45 4.81 -5.71 -0.21
CA ALA A 45 5.82 -4.83 -0.78
C ALA A 45 5.87 -3.47 -0.07
N LEU A 46 4.71 -2.93 0.33
CA LEU A 46 4.63 -1.67 1.05
C LEU A 46 5.08 -1.76 2.52
N GLN A 47 5.17 -2.97 3.11
CA GLN A 47 5.70 -3.13 4.47
C GLN A 47 7.22 -2.91 4.55
N ALA A 48 7.93 -2.94 3.42
CA ALA A 48 9.37 -2.65 3.42
C ALA A 48 9.67 -1.25 4.00
N SER A 49 8.83 -0.25 3.71
CA SER A 49 9.02 1.13 4.17
C SER A 49 8.94 1.29 5.69
N PRO A 50 7.85 0.91 6.39
CA PRO A 50 7.79 1.00 7.85
C PRO A 50 8.80 0.07 8.53
N LEU A 51 9.08 -1.12 7.99
CA LEU A 51 10.07 -2.03 8.60
C LEU A 51 11.51 -1.47 8.49
N LEU A 52 11.88 -0.89 7.35
CA LEU A 52 13.14 -0.17 7.20
C LEU A 52 13.16 1.08 8.08
N GLY A 53 12.02 1.74 8.26
CA GLY A 53 11.85 2.82 9.25
C GLY A 53 12.22 2.35 10.65
N ILE A 54 11.62 1.25 11.14
CA ILE A 54 11.93 0.68 12.46
C ILE A 54 13.44 0.41 12.61
N PHE A 55 14.04 -0.25 11.62
CA PHE A 55 15.47 -0.57 11.62
C PHE A 55 16.34 0.69 11.66
N LEU A 56 16.12 1.62 10.73
CA LEU A 56 16.90 2.86 10.62
C LEU A 56 16.61 3.85 11.77
N GLY A 57 15.50 3.66 12.49
CA GLY A 57 15.20 4.36 13.74
C GLY A 57 16.03 3.85 14.93
N GLY A 58 16.88 2.83 14.73
CA GLY A 58 17.80 2.32 15.75
C GLY A 58 17.27 1.14 16.57
N TYR A 59 16.27 0.43 16.07
CA TYR A 59 15.71 -0.77 16.72
C TYR A 59 16.77 -1.86 16.94
N ARG A 60 16.79 -2.44 18.14
CA ARG A 60 17.58 -3.62 18.49
C ARG A 60 16.75 -4.60 19.32
N ILE A 61 16.63 -5.84 18.86
CA ILE A 61 15.75 -6.85 19.47
C ILE A 61 16.11 -7.12 20.93
N GLU A 62 17.40 -7.11 21.28
CA GLU A 62 17.89 -7.38 22.64
C GLU A 62 17.51 -6.28 23.63
N ARG A 63 17.39 -5.03 23.16
CA ARG A 63 17.08 -3.86 24.00
C ARG A 63 15.59 -3.55 24.01
N ASP A 64 14.97 -3.60 22.85
CA ASP A 64 13.65 -3.02 22.61
C ASP A 64 12.51 -4.06 22.62
N GLY A 65 12.86 -5.35 22.52
CA GLY A 65 11.91 -6.44 22.43
C GLY A 65 11.04 -6.40 21.16
N ILE A 66 10.12 -7.36 21.04
CA ILE A 66 9.37 -7.57 19.78
C ILE A 66 7.95 -6.99 19.79
N LEU A 67 7.42 -6.62 20.96
CA LEU A 67 5.99 -6.33 21.10
C LEU A 67 5.58 -5.05 20.35
N ALA A 68 6.25 -3.92 20.62
CA ALA A 68 5.92 -2.65 19.96
C ALA A 68 6.19 -2.66 18.44
N PRO A 69 7.35 -3.16 17.94
CA PRO A 69 7.57 -3.33 16.50
C PRO A 69 6.54 -4.27 15.87
N GLY A 70 6.19 -5.37 16.55
CA GLY A 70 5.20 -6.34 16.09
C GLY A 70 3.80 -5.72 15.97
N LEU A 71 3.36 -4.97 16.99
CA LEU A 71 2.09 -4.24 16.95
C LEU A 71 2.08 -3.18 15.85
N LEU A 72 3.18 -2.43 15.67
CA LEU A 72 3.28 -1.44 14.60
C LEU A 72 3.21 -2.09 13.22
N ALA A 73 3.93 -3.19 13.00
CA ALA A 73 3.92 -3.92 11.73
C ALA A 73 2.53 -4.52 11.43
N LEU A 74 1.86 -5.10 12.44
CA LEU A 74 0.50 -5.60 12.29
C LEU A 74 -0.50 -4.47 12.00
N GLY A 75 -0.39 -3.34 12.70
CA GLY A 75 -1.20 -2.15 12.45
C GLY A 75 -0.97 -1.58 11.05
N SER A 76 0.28 -1.52 10.59
CA SER A 76 0.64 -1.08 9.25
C SER A 76 0.09 -2.00 8.17
N CYS A 77 0.23 -3.32 8.34
CA CYS A 77 -0.37 -4.31 7.43
C CYS A 77 -1.89 -4.16 7.36
N ALA A 78 -2.56 -4.01 8.50
CA ALA A 78 -4.00 -3.83 8.58
C ALA A 78 -4.44 -2.52 7.91
N LEU A 79 -3.70 -1.42 8.13
CA LEU A 79 -3.98 -0.13 7.50
C LEU A 79 -3.79 -0.17 5.98
N THR A 80 -2.69 -0.73 5.50
CA THR A 80 -2.45 -0.87 4.06
C THR A 80 -3.52 -1.76 3.41
N ALA A 81 -3.89 -2.87 4.06
CA ALA A 81 -4.98 -3.73 3.59
C ALA A 81 -6.33 -3.00 3.58
N HIS A 82 -6.63 -2.20 4.62
CA HIS A 82 -7.80 -1.32 4.64
C HIS A 82 -7.83 -0.40 3.43
N ILE A 83 -6.72 0.29 3.12
CA ILE A 83 -6.64 1.24 2.00
C ILE A 83 -6.95 0.56 0.67
N PHE A 84 -6.36 -0.61 0.39
CA PHE A 84 -6.65 -1.34 -0.84
C PHE A 84 -8.10 -1.83 -0.93
N ILE A 85 -8.64 -2.39 0.16
CA ILE A 85 -10.02 -2.90 0.20
C ILE A 85 -11.03 -1.75 0.08
N PHE A 86 -10.76 -0.62 0.73
CA PHE A 86 -11.57 0.58 0.62
C PHE A 86 -11.52 1.14 -0.81
N ASN A 87 -10.35 1.15 -1.44
CA ASN A 87 -10.21 1.55 -2.83
C ASN A 87 -11.00 0.67 -3.79
N ASP A 88 -10.98 -0.66 -3.60
CA ASP A 88 -11.77 -1.60 -4.40
C ASP A 88 -13.28 -1.40 -4.17
N TRP A 89 -13.68 -1.09 -2.93
CA TRP A 89 -15.07 -0.77 -2.60
C TRP A 89 -15.56 0.52 -3.26
N ALA A 90 -14.75 1.58 -3.22
CA ALA A 90 -15.04 2.87 -3.81
C ALA A 90 -15.00 2.82 -5.35
N GLY A 91 -14.06 2.04 -5.90
CA GLY A 91 -13.85 1.84 -7.34
C GLY A 91 -14.76 0.81 -8.00
N TYR A 92 -15.70 0.21 -7.26
CA TYR A 92 -16.50 -0.94 -7.71
C TYR A 92 -17.13 -0.80 -9.10
N GLU A 93 -17.83 0.31 -9.37
CA GLU A 93 -18.50 0.53 -10.66
C GLU A 93 -17.47 0.74 -11.79
N SER A 94 -16.33 1.36 -11.49
CA SER A 94 -15.27 1.54 -12.48
C SER A 94 -14.55 0.23 -12.80
N ASP A 95 -14.27 -0.59 -11.78
CA ASP A 95 -13.57 -1.86 -11.97
C ASP A 95 -14.44 -2.89 -12.71
N LEU A 96 -15.78 -2.79 -12.64
CA LEU A 96 -16.69 -3.61 -13.45
C LEU A 96 -16.67 -3.28 -14.94
N ARG A 97 -16.38 -2.02 -15.30
CA ARG A 97 -16.32 -1.55 -16.69
C ARG A 97 -14.94 -1.76 -17.32
N ASP A 98 -13.91 -1.95 -16.51
CA ASP A 98 -12.55 -2.26 -16.97
C ASP A 98 -12.43 -3.76 -17.33
N PRO A 99 -12.20 -4.15 -18.60
CA PRO A 99 -12.09 -5.54 -19.01
C PRO A 99 -10.98 -6.34 -18.30
N LEU A 100 -9.88 -5.67 -17.89
CA LEU A 100 -8.75 -6.31 -17.23
C LEU A 100 -9.06 -6.58 -15.74
N ARG A 101 -9.87 -5.74 -15.11
CA ARG A 101 -10.20 -5.83 -13.68
C ARG A 101 -11.52 -6.52 -13.40
N ALA A 102 -12.49 -6.44 -14.31
CA ALA A 102 -13.82 -7.00 -14.15
C ALA A 102 -13.84 -8.48 -13.68
N PRO A 103 -12.97 -9.39 -14.19
CA PRO A 103 -12.92 -10.79 -13.72
C PRO A 103 -12.50 -10.95 -12.25
N GLN A 104 -11.85 -9.94 -11.68
CA GLN A 104 -11.31 -9.94 -10.32
C GLN A 104 -12.19 -9.16 -9.35
N VAL A 105 -13.24 -8.48 -9.81
CA VAL A 105 -14.15 -7.75 -8.92
C VAL A 105 -14.82 -8.72 -7.94
N PHE A 106 -14.83 -8.35 -6.65
CA PHE A 106 -15.30 -9.18 -5.55
C PHE A 106 -16.75 -9.69 -5.72
N SER A 107 -17.63 -8.95 -6.41
CA SER A 107 -19.01 -9.38 -6.68
C SER A 107 -19.07 -10.61 -7.60
N ARG A 108 -18.13 -10.74 -8.55
CA ARG A 108 -18.00 -11.93 -9.40
C ARG A 108 -17.49 -13.16 -8.62
N ARG A 109 -17.03 -12.97 -7.38
CA ARG A 109 -16.63 -14.03 -6.45
C ARG A 109 -17.69 -14.30 -5.37
N GLY A 110 -18.89 -13.75 -5.52
CA GLY A 110 -20.00 -13.93 -4.58
C GLY A 110 -19.79 -13.21 -3.24
N ILE A 111 -18.97 -12.16 -3.23
CA ILE A 111 -18.76 -11.26 -2.09
C ILE A 111 -19.56 -9.99 -2.34
N SER A 112 -20.38 -9.58 -1.39
CA SER A 112 -21.21 -8.37 -1.48
C SER A 112 -20.41 -7.10 -1.14
N ARG A 113 -20.85 -5.95 -1.65
CA ARG A 113 -20.26 -4.63 -1.31
C ARG A 113 -20.27 -4.35 0.19
N ARG A 114 -21.31 -4.81 0.91
CA ARG A 114 -21.43 -4.65 2.36
C ARG A 114 -20.38 -5.46 3.11
N GLU A 115 -20.04 -6.65 2.64
CA GLU A 115 -18.97 -7.47 3.22
C GLU A 115 -17.59 -6.83 3.03
N VAL A 116 -17.34 -6.24 1.86
CA VAL A 116 -16.11 -5.50 1.58
C VAL A 116 -15.99 -4.27 2.49
N ALA A 117 -17.06 -3.46 2.59
CA ALA A 117 -17.07 -2.30 3.48
C ALA A 117 -16.86 -2.69 4.94
N GLY A 118 -17.54 -3.74 5.41
CA GLY A 118 -17.35 -4.26 6.77
C GLY A 118 -15.92 -4.73 7.03
N THR A 119 -15.29 -5.36 6.05
CA THR A 119 -13.88 -5.80 6.13
C THR A 119 -12.93 -4.60 6.20
N ALA A 120 -13.14 -3.58 5.36
CA ALA A 120 -12.36 -2.35 5.41
C ALA A 120 -12.47 -1.68 6.79
N ILE A 121 -13.68 -1.56 7.34
CA ILE A 121 -13.90 -0.95 8.66
C ILE A 121 -13.19 -1.75 9.77
N VAL A 122 -13.31 -3.08 9.77
CA VAL A 122 -12.63 -3.93 10.76
C VAL A 122 -11.12 -3.74 10.70
N LEU A 123 -10.53 -3.73 9.50
CA LEU A 123 -9.09 -3.53 9.34
C LEU A 123 -8.64 -2.15 9.83
N LEU A 124 -9.42 -1.09 9.58
CA LEU A 124 -9.13 0.24 10.10
C LEU A 124 -9.17 0.27 11.63
N VAL A 125 -10.19 -0.33 12.24
CA VAL A 125 -10.30 -0.43 13.71
C VAL A 125 -9.11 -1.18 14.29
N LEU A 126 -8.71 -2.31 13.70
CA LEU A 126 -7.54 -3.07 14.13
C LEU A 126 -6.25 -2.25 14.02
N ALA A 127 -6.07 -1.50 12.94
CA ALA A 127 -4.92 -0.62 12.77
C ALA A 127 -4.89 0.48 13.84
N VAL A 128 -6.02 1.16 14.08
CA VAL A 128 -6.14 2.21 15.09
C VAL A 128 -5.85 1.68 16.49
N LEU A 129 -6.39 0.51 16.86
CA LEU A 129 -6.12 -0.12 18.15
C LEU A 129 -4.64 -0.48 18.31
N ALA A 130 -4.02 -1.03 17.26
CA ALA A 130 -2.59 -1.35 17.27
C ALA A 130 -1.74 -0.08 17.44
N PHE A 131 -2.02 0.99 16.70
CA PHE A 131 -1.27 2.24 16.82
C PHE A 131 -1.50 2.95 18.15
N ALA A 132 -2.72 2.93 18.68
CA ALA A 132 -3.02 3.46 20.01
C ALA A 132 -2.26 2.71 21.11
N ALA A 133 -2.08 1.39 20.97
CA ALA A 133 -1.28 0.57 21.88
C ALA A 133 0.23 0.85 21.76
N VAL A 134 0.70 1.25 20.58
CA VAL A 134 2.11 1.64 20.36
C VAL A 134 2.40 3.04 20.90
N GLY A 135 1.53 4.01 20.65
CA GLY A 135 1.65 5.37 21.18
C GLY A 135 1.05 6.47 20.29
N PRO A 136 0.96 7.70 20.82
CA PRO A 136 0.29 8.82 20.13
C PRO A 136 0.93 9.19 18.79
N THR A 137 2.25 9.12 18.67
CA THR A 137 2.97 9.40 17.41
C THR A 137 2.59 8.41 16.31
N ALA A 138 2.54 7.11 16.63
CA ALA A 138 2.11 6.08 15.69
C ALA A 138 0.65 6.26 15.28
N LEU A 139 -0.22 6.62 16.22
CA LEU A 139 -1.62 6.91 15.94
C LEU A 139 -1.78 8.13 15.00
N LEU A 140 -1.00 9.19 15.21
CA LEU A 140 -1.02 10.38 14.35
C LEU A 140 -0.59 10.05 12.91
N PHE A 141 0.54 9.35 12.73
CA PHE A 141 1.00 8.93 11.40
C PHE A 141 0.02 7.95 10.75
N GLY A 142 -0.48 6.98 11.50
CA GLY A 142 -1.49 6.02 11.03
C GLY A 142 -2.78 6.72 10.58
N ALA A 143 -3.26 7.70 11.34
CA ALA A 143 -4.43 8.51 10.97
C ALA A 143 -4.18 9.35 9.71
N ALA A 144 -3.02 9.99 9.60
CA ALA A 144 -2.66 10.76 8.41
C ALA A 144 -2.59 9.88 7.16
N ILE A 145 -2.01 8.68 7.26
CA ILE A 145 -1.99 7.69 6.16
C ILE A 145 -3.42 7.23 5.80
N ALA A 146 -4.28 6.97 6.80
CA ALA A 146 -5.68 6.61 6.55
C ALA A 146 -6.45 7.71 5.81
N VAL A 147 -6.25 8.98 6.21
CA VAL A 147 -6.83 10.15 5.55
C VAL A 147 -6.35 10.25 4.10
N LEU A 148 -5.06 10.09 3.84
CA LEU A 148 -4.52 10.09 2.47
C LEU A 148 -5.14 8.98 1.61
N GLY A 149 -5.31 7.77 2.15
CA GLY A 149 -5.98 6.66 1.48
C GLY A 149 -7.46 6.95 1.18
N PHE A 150 -8.18 7.52 2.14
CA PHE A 150 -9.57 7.94 1.95
C PHE A 150 -9.70 9.01 0.86
N LEU A 151 -8.85 10.04 0.91
CA LEU A 151 -8.80 11.11 -0.08
C LEU A 151 -8.48 10.57 -1.46
N TYR A 152 -7.53 9.64 -1.58
CA TYR A 152 -7.17 9.02 -2.86
C TYR A 152 -8.38 8.35 -3.53
N SER A 153 -9.16 7.59 -2.77
CA SER A 153 -10.27 6.80 -3.30
C SER A 153 -11.57 7.60 -3.47
N GLY A 154 -11.79 8.67 -2.71
CA GLY A 154 -13.08 9.37 -2.64
C GLY A 154 -13.07 10.87 -2.93
N SER A 155 -11.92 11.54 -3.02
CA SER A 155 -11.88 12.99 -3.21
C SER A 155 -11.88 13.39 -4.69
N PRO A 156 -12.70 14.37 -5.11
CA PRO A 156 -12.61 14.95 -6.45
C PRO A 156 -11.40 15.89 -6.64
N VAL A 157 -10.74 16.30 -5.56
CA VAL A 157 -9.63 17.27 -5.59
C VAL A 157 -8.27 16.62 -5.31
N LEU A 158 -8.24 15.59 -4.45
CA LEU A 158 -7.01 14.91 -4.03
C LEU A 158 -7.01 13.42 -4.40
N GLY A 159 -8.02 12.98 -5.16
CA GLY A 159 -8.23 11.59 -5.52
C GLY A 159 -7.49 11.17 -6.79
N LYS A 160 -7.66 9.89 -7.13
CA LYS A 160 -7.06 9.28 -8.33
C LYS A 160 -7.38 10.01 -9.64
N SER A 161 -8.50 10.72 -9.71
CA SER A 161 -8.94 11.47 -10.90
C SER A 161 -8.35 12.88 -11.01
N THR A 162 -7.45 13.27 -10.12
CA THR A 162 -6.85 14.61 -10.12
C THR A 162 -5.35 14.51 -10.46
N PRO A 163 -4.95 14.84 -11.69
CA PRO A 163 -3.55 14.79 -12.11
C PRO A 163 -2.66 15.61 -11.18
N VAL A 164 -1.41 15.17 -11.02
CA VAL A 164 -0.39 15.68 -10.10
C VAL A 164 -0.75 15.46 -8.62
N ALA A 165 -1.95 15.82 -8.19
CA ALA A 165 -2.41 15.63 -6.82
C ALA A 165 -2.40 14.15 -6.40
N SER A 166 -2.79 13.22 -7.28
CA SER A 166 -2.73 11.78 -7.03
C SER A 166 -1.29 11.30 -6.74
N SER A 167 -0.30 11.83 -7.46
CA SER A 167 1.12 11.51 -7.26
C SER A 167 1.71 12.18 -6.01
N LEU A 168 1.28 13.41 -5.68
CA LEU A 168 1.63 14.06 -4.42
C LEU A 168 1.07 13.30 -3.22
N ASN A 169 -0.15 12.78 -3.32
CA ASN A 169 -0.75 11.93 -2.31
C ASN A 169 0.12 10.67 -2.06
N HIS A 170 0.61 10.03 -3.13
CA HIS A 170 1.54 8.91 -3.02
C HIS A 170 2.91 9.32 -2.45
N LEU A 171 3.43 10.50 -2.79
CA LEU A 171 4.68 11.00 -2.23
C LEU A 171 4.57 11.18 -0.72
N LEU A 172 3.50 11.84 -0.26
CA LEU A 172 3.23 12.01 1.16
C LEU A 172 2.99 10.65 1.82
N GLY A 173 2.16 9.80 1.23
CA GLY A 173 1.87 8.47 1.73
C GLY A 173 3.14 7.64 1.94
N GLY A 174 4.03 7.57 0.96
CA GLY A 174 5.28 6.81 1.05
C GLY A 174 6.22 7.35 2.15
N THR A 175 6.28 8.67 2.28
CA THR A 175 7.03 9.37 3.34
C THR A 175 6.48 9.02 4.72
N LEU A 176 5.15 9.10 4.90
CA LEU A 176 4.51 8.82 6.19
C LEU A 176 4.63 7.34 6.57
N HIS A 177 4.57 6.40 5.62
CA HIS A 177 4.77 4.98 5.93
C HIS A 177 6.17 4.71 6.47
N PHE A 178 7.20 5.37 5.95
CA PHE A 178 8.55 5.26 6.50
C PHE A 178 8.63 5.87 7.90
N LEU A 179 8.13 7.10 8.05
CA LEU A 179 8.16 7.84 9.31
C LEU A 179 7.36 7.14 10.42
N LEU A 180 6.28 6.43 10.08
CA LEU A 180 5.53 5.59 11.01
C LEU A 180 6.46 4.60 11.73
N GLY A 181 7.32 3.90 10.98
CA GLY A 181 8.28 2.96 11.56
C GLY A 181 9.47 3.65 12.23
N TYR A 182 10.03 4.67 11.58
CA TYR A 182 11.20 5.41 12.07
C TYR A 182 10.97 6.03 13.44
N THR A 183 9.79 6.63 13.61
CA THR A 183 9.44 7.34 14.86
C THR A 183 9.07 6.43 16.02
N LEU A 184 9.14 5.11 15.83
CA LEU A 184 8.99 4.14 16.92
C LEU A 184 10.19 4.18 17.88
N PHE A 185 11.41 4.34 17.35
CA PHE A 185 12.65 4.30 18.11
C PHE A 185 13.52 5.55 17.96
N HIS A 186 13.09 6.51 17.15
CA HIS A 186 13.80 7.76 16.94
C HIS A 186 12.86 8.96 17.00
N ALA A 187 13.35 10.11 17.47
CA ALA A 187 12.61 11.35 17.33
C ALA A 187 12.54 11.76 15.85
N LEU A 188 11.45 12.42 15.44
CA LEU A 188 11.37 12.99 14.11
C LEU A 188 12.47 14.05 13.93
N ASP A 189 13.31 13.87 12.93
CA ASP A 189 14.42 14.76 12.61
C ASP A 189 14.59 14.92 11.09
N ALA A 190 15.57 15.73 10.68
CA ALA A 190 15.84 15.98 9.26
C ALA A 190 16.28 14.72 8.51
N ASN A 191 16.98 13.79 9.17
CA ASN A 191 17.43 12.54 8.57
C ASN A 191 16.26 11.62 8.25
N GLY A 192 15.35 11.42 9.21
CA GLY A 192 14.12 10.66 9.03
C GLY A 192 13.24 11.26 7.93
N ILE A 193 13.12 12.59 7.87
CA ILE A 193 12.39 13.27 6.79
C ILE A 193 13.07 13.02 5.43
N GLY A 194 14.39 13.16 5.35
CA GLY A 194 15.15 12.93 4.12
C GLY A 194 15.00 11.50 3.59
N ILE A 195 15.15 10.49 4.46
CA ILE A 195 14.94 9.08 4.08
C ILE A 195 13.47 8.82 3.75
N GLY A 196 12.53 9.39 4.51
CA GLY A 196 11.10 9.28 4.24
C GLY A 196 10.73 9.81 2.86
N LEU A 197 11.23 10.99 2.48
CA LEU A 197 11.04 11.56 1.15
C LEU A 197 11.56 10.63 0.05
N PHE A 198 12.59 9.82 0.31
CA PHE A 198 13.11 8.85 -0.66
C PHE A 198 12.06 7.76 -0.93
N PHE A 199 11.48 7.20 0.14
CA PHE A 199 10.36 6.26 0.00
C PHE A 199 9.14 6.91 -0.66
N GLY A 200 8.86 8.17 -0.35
CA GLY A 200 7.83 8.97 -1.01
C GLY A 200 8.04 9.06 -2.53
N LEU A 201 9.24 9.43 -2.97
CA LEU A 201 9.59 9.51 -4.39
C LEU A 201 9.46 8.17 -5.10
N VAL A 202 9.96 7.08 -4.49
CA VAL A 202 9.82 5.72 -5.04
C VAL A 202 8.35 5.34 -5.18
N PHE A 203 7.52 5.64 -4.19
CA PHE A 203 6.10 5.31 -4.24
C PHE A 203 5.33 6.12 -5.29
N ALA A 204 5.59 7.43 -5.37
CA ALA A 204 5.02 8.30 -6.40
C ALA A 204 5.46 7.90 -7.82
N ALA A 205 6.74 7.54 -7.99
CA ALA A 205 7.25 7.05 -9.26
C ALA A 205 6.57 5.73 -9.68
N GLY A 206 6.41 4.80 -8.75
CA GLY A 206 5.67 3.56 -8.96
C GLY A 206 4.21 3.80 -9.34
N HIS A 207 3.54 4.75 -8.69
CA HIS A 207 2.18 5.18 -9.00
C HIS A 207 2.05 5.74 -10.43
N LEU A 208 2.97 6.62 -10.86
CA LEU A 208 2.98 7.13 -12.22
C LEU A 208 3.13 6.02 -13.28
N ASN A 209 3.98 5.01 -13.01
CA ASN A 209 4.08 3.83 -13.88
C ASN A 209 2.80 2.98 -13.85
N GLN A 210 2.12 2.92 -12.71
CA GLN A 210 0.83 2.23 -12.59
C GLN A 210 -0.26 2.93 -13.42
N GLU A 211 -0.32 4.25 -13.43
CA GLU A 211 -1.29 4.97 -14.27
C GLU A 211 -1.05 4.73 -15.77
N VAL A 212 0.22 4.52 -16.19
CA VAL A 212 0.53 4.10 -17.57
C VAL A 212 -0.05 2.71 -17.86
N ARG A 213 0.06 1.79 -16.91
CA ARG A 213 -0.49 0.44 -17.01
C ARG A 213 -2.02 0.45 -17.11
N ASP A 214 -2.65 1.26 -16.27
CA ASP A 214 -4.11 1.27 -16.08
C ASP A 214 -4.82 2.23 -17.07
N TYR A 215 -4.08 2.85 -18.00
CA TYR A 215 -4.56 3.90 -18.91
C TYR A 215 -5.87 3.60 -19.63
N GLU A 216 -5.99 2.43 -20.27
CA GLU A 216 -7.20 2.09 -21.06
C GLU A 216 -8.43 1.95 -20.16
N GLY A 217 -8.25 1.33 -18.99
CA GLY A 217 -9.30 1.19 -17.97
C GLY A 217 -9.72 2.54 -17.41
N ASP A 218 -8.76 3.41 -17.11
CA ASP A 218 -9.02 4.77 -16.63
C ASP A 218 -9.74 5.63 -17.69
N LEU A 219 -9.34 5.51 -18.96
CA LEU A 219 -9.94 6.24 -20.07
C LEU A 219 -11.42 5.87 -20.27
N VAL A 220 -11.74 4.57 -20.33
CA VAL A 220 -13.12 4.07 -20.45
C VAL A 220 -13.99 4.49 -19.26
N ASN A 221 -13.38 4.65 -18.09
CA ASN A 221 -14.06 5.05 -16.87
C ASN A 221 -14.18 6.56 -16.66
N GLY A 222 -13.58 7.38 -17.53
CA GLY A 222 -13.52 8.84 -17.36
C GLY A 222 -12.66 9.28 -16.16
N ILE A 223 -11.73 8.42 -15.70
CA ILE A 223 -10.83 8.73 -14.58
C ILE A 223 -9.64 9.49 -15.16
N ARG A 224 -9.56 10.79 -14.85
CA ARG A 224 -8.51 11.68 -15.37
C ARG A 224 -7.20 11.56 -14.59
N THR A 225 -6.50 10.43 -14.72
CA THR A 225 -5.14 10.22 -14.15
C THR A 225 -4.07 11.05 -14.89
N ASN A 226 -2.80 11.05 -14.44
CA ASN A 226 -1.74 11.74 -15.19
C ASN A 226 -1.54 11.11 -16.57
N ALA A 227 -1.63 9.78 -16.67
CA ALA A 227 -1.52 9.08 -17.95
C ALA A 227 -2.66 9.45 -18.91
N VAL A 228 -3.89 9.60 -18.41
CA VAL A 228 -5.04 10.06 -19.22
C VAL A 228 -4.91 11.54 -19.59
N ALA A 229 -4.54 12.40 -18.64
CA ALA A 229 -4.47 13.85 -18.85
C ALA A 229 -3.29 14.31 -19.73
N PHE A 230 -2.13 13.68 -19.58
CA PHE A 230 -0.89 14.10 -20.24
C PHE A 230 -0.39 13.10 -21.29
N GLY A 231 -0.98 11.91 -21.34
CA GLY A 231 -0.58 10.81 -22.21
C GLY A 231 0.43 9.86 -21.54
N ARG A 232 0.33 8.57 -21.89
CA ARG A 232 1.17 7.48 -21.37
C ARG A 232 2.66 7.78 -21.38
N ARG A 233 3.18 8.32 -22.50
CA ARG A 233 4.61 8.63 -22.64
C ARG A 233 5.07 9.70 -21.65
N ARG A 234 4.28 10.74 -21.41
CA ARG A 234 4.65 11.81 -20.46
C ARG A 234 4.57 11.32 -19.02
N ALA A 235 3.54 10.54 -18.68
CA ALA A 235 3.43 9.92 -17.35
C ALA A 235 4.59 8.94 -17.08
N PHE A 236 4.99 8.14 -18.07
CA PHE A 236 6.15 7.25 -17.98
C PHE A 236 7.46 8.03 -17.77
N LEU A 237 7.68 9.11 -18.52
CA LEU A 237 8.85 9.97 -18.33
C LEU A 237 8.84 10.64 -16.94
N ALA A 238 7.69 11.07 -16.45
CA ALA A 238 7.55 11.62 -15.09
C ALA A 238 7.91 10.57 -14.02
N SER A 239 7.49 9.30 -14.22
CA SER A 239 7.90 8.18 -13.37
C SER A 239 9.42 8.01 -13.35
N LEU A 240 10.08 8.01 -14.51
CA LEU A 240 11.54 7.92 -14.63
C LEU A 240 12.26 9.11 -13.96
N LEU A 241 11.73 10.33 -14.09
CA LEU A 241 12.28 11.51 -13.42
C LEU A 241 12.17 11.39 -11.91
N ALA A 242 11.03 10.95 -11.38
CA ALA A 242 10.85 10.73 -9.95
C ALA A 242 11.78 9.61 -9.41
N PHE A 243 11.97 8.52 -10.15
CA PHE A 243 12.97 7.50 -9.81
C PHE A 243 14.40 8.04 -9.86
N THR A 244 14.73 8.89 -10.83
CA THR A 244 16.04 9.52 -10.93
C THR A 244 16.31 10.42 -9.72
N ALA A 245 15.32 11.20 -9.30
CA ALA A 245 15.40 12.00 -8.07
C ALA A 245 15.56 11.11 -6.82
N ALA A 246 14.86 9.96 -6.75
CA ALA A 246 15.04 9.01 -5.65
C ALA A 246 16.47 8.45 -5.59
N TYR A 247 17.07 8.06 -6.73
CA TYR A 247 18.46 7.61 -6.77
C TYR A 247 19.45 8.71 -6.40
N ALA A 248 19.26 9.94 -6.89
CA ALA A 248 20.09 11.07 -6.52
C ALA A 248 20.04 11.35 -5.02
N MET A 249 18.84 11.29 -4.43
CA MET A 249 18.68 11.48 -2.99
C MET A 249 19.29 10.33 -2.18
N LEU A 250 19.14 9.09 -2.65
CA LEU A 250 19.79 7.91 -2.04
C LEU A 250 21.31 8.05 -1.99
N ALA A 251 21.94 8.46 -3.11
CA ALA A 251 23.38 8.72 -3.16
C ALA A 251 23.78 9.89 -2.25
N GLY A 252 23.00 10.97 -2.23
CA GLY A 252 23.22 12.11 -1.35
C GLY A 252 23.17 11.74 0.13
N LEU A 253 22.13 11.04 0.58
CA LEU A 253 22.00 10.54 1.94
C LEU A 253 23.18 9.64 2.35
N ALA A 254 23.66 8.79 1.44
CA ALA A 254 24.84 7.97 1.70
C ALA A 254 26.14 8.80 1.77
N ALA A 255 26.29 9.84 0.94
CA ALA A 255 27.44 10.74 0.95
C ALA A 255 27.54 11.56 2.24
N PHE A 256 26.40 11.95 2.82
CA PHE A 256 26.33 12.62 4.13
C PHE A 256 26.44 11.65 5.32
N GLY A 257 26.59 10.34 5.08
CA GLY A 257 26.69 9.33 6.14
C GLY A 257 25.37 9.04 6.88
N ILE A 258 24.24 9.49 6.33
CA ILE A 258 22.89 9.22 6.86
C ILE A 258 22.45 7.80 6.53
N LEU A 259 22.89 7.29 5.37
CA LEU A 259 22.65 5.92 4.93
C LEU A 259 23.97 5.16 4.67
N PRO A 260 23.96 3.81 4.61
CA PRO A 260 25.16 3.01 4.40
C PRO A 260 25.97 3.41 3.15
N ARG A 261 27.30 3.48 3.30
CA ARG A 261 28.25 3.84 2.20
C ARG A 261 28.07 3.03 0.91
N PRO A 262 27.73 1.73 0.91
CA PRO A 262 27.51 1.00 -0.35
C PRO A 262 26.41 1.61 -1.24
N LEU A 263 25.51 2.43 -0.70
CA LEU A 263 24.47 3.12 -1.48
C LEU A 263 25.02 4.27 -2.34
N LEU A 264 26.29 4.65 -2.17
CA LEU A 264 27.00 5.51 -3.13
C LEU A 264 27.08 4.89 -4.53
N TRP A 265 26.94 3.57 -4.65
CA TRP A 265 26.87 2.86 -5.93
C TRP A 265 25.48 2.86 -6.57
N SER A 266 24.50 3.52 -5.96
CA SER A 266 23.14 3.66 -6.51
C SER A 266 23.06 4.27 -7.92
N PRO A 267 24.01 5.10 -8.41
CA PRO A 267 24.06 5.49 -9.82
C PRO A 267 24.19 4.31 -10.79
N LEU A 268 24.82 3.19 -10.40
CA LEU A 268 24.89 1.99 -11.26
C LEU A 268 23.52 1.33 -11.42
N ALA A 269 22.75 1.23 -10.32
CA ALA A 269 21.37 0.76 -10.35
C ALA A 269 20.47 1.71 -11.17
N TRP A 270 20.70 3.02 -11.07
CA TRP A 270 20.03 4.01 -11.91
C TRP A 270 20.34 3.82 -13.39
N LEU A 271 21.60 3.62 -13.79
CA LEU A 271 21.96 3.36 -15.20
C LEU A 271 21.25 2.14 -15.76
N LEU A 272 21.14 1.07 -14.98
CA LEU A 272 20.40 -0.13 -15.37
C LEU A 272 18.89 0.16 -15.51
N HIS A 273 18.31 0.90 -14.55
CA HIS A 273 16.91 1.32 -14.61
C HIS A 273 16.65 2.22 -15.84
N LEU A 274 17.56 3.15 -16.15
CA LEU A 274 17.50 4.02 -17.32
C LEU A 274 17.58 3.20 -18.61
N ALA A 275 18.51 2.25 -18.72
CA ALA A 275 18.62 1.38 -19.88
C ALA A 275 17.33 0.60 -20.15
N TRP A 276 16.71 0.04 -19.11
CA TRP A 276 15.39 -0.60 -19.23
C TRP A 276 14.29 0.38 -19.60
N SER A 277 14.31 1.60 -19.07
CA SER A 277 13.33 2.64 -19.40
C SER A 277 13.44 3.09 -20.86
N LEU A 278 14.66 3.19 -21.39
CA LEU A 278 14.89 3.48 -22.81
C LEU A 278 14.39 2.33 -23.69
N GLN A 279 14.59 1.07 -23.28
CA GLN A 279 14.03 -0.09 -23.97
C GLN A 279 12.49 -0.07 -23.95
N ALA A 280 11.88 0.26 -22.81
CA ALA A 280 10.43 0.43 -22.69
C ALA A 280 9.90 1.54 -23.61
N LEU A 281 10.57 2.69 -23.66
CA LEU A 281 10.18 3.80 -24.54
C LEU A 281 10.28 3.43 -26.03
N ARG A 282 11.24 2.60 -26.42
CA ARG A 282 11.37 2.11 -27.81
C ARG A 282 10.26 1.13 -28.17
N ARG A 283 9.78 0.31 -27.23
CA ARG A 283 8.67 -0.63 -27.43
C ARG A 283 7.30 0.07 -27.46
N GLY A 284 7.20 1.19 -26.77
CA GLY A 284 5.94 1.91 -26.54
C GLY A 284 5.46 1.70 -25.10
N PRO A 285 5.13 2.77 -24.35
CA PRO A 285 4.70 2.65 -22.96
C PRO A 285 3.22 2.24 -22.89
N ASP A 286 2.97 0.95 -23.11
CA ASP A 286 1.67 0.29 -22.96
C ASP A 286 1.57 -0.47 -21.61
N SER A 287 0.46 -1.18 -21.40
CA SER A 287 0.21 -1.93 -20.16
C SER A 287 1.26 -3.00 -19.90
N ASP A 288 1.60 -3.80 -20.91
CA ASP A 288 2.54 -4.91 -20.77
C ASP A 288 3.95 -4.39 -20.47
N THR A 289 4.36 -3.31 -21.13
CA THR A 289 5.63 -2.63 -20.88
C THR A 289 5.68 -2.03 -19.47
N ALA A 290 4.58 -1.46 -18.98
CA ALA A 290 4.50 -0.93 -17.62
C ALA A 290 4.56 -2.03 -16.55
N VAL A 291 3.95 -3.20 -16.78
CA VAL A 291 4.09 -4.40 -15.91
C VAL A 291 5.53 -4.91 -15.92
N TRP A 292 6.15 -4.96 -17.11
CA TRP A 292 7.53 -5.39 -17.30
C TRP A 292 8.52 -4.47 -16.56
N MET A 293 8.29 -3.16 -16.59
CA MET A 293 9.06 -2.17 -15.81
C MET A 293 8.81 -2.29 -14.31
N GLN A 294 7.56 -2.50 -13.91
CA GLN A 294 7.19 -2.65 -12.50
C GLN A 294 7.96 -3.76 -11.80
N ARG A 295 8.07 -4.93 -12.43
CA ARG A 295 8.83 -6.04 -11.86
C ARG A 295 10.31 -5.69 -11.69
N ARG A 296 10.91 -4.99 -12.66
CA ARG A 296 12.32 -4.62 -12.67
C ARG A 296 12.69 -3.62 -11.60
N TYR A 297 11.97 -2.50 -11.51
CA TYR A 297 12.31 -1.51 -10.48
C TYR A 297 12.00 -2.05 -9.09
N ARG A 298 10.96 -2.90 -8.91
CA ARG A 298 10.70 -3.56 -7.61
C ARG A 298 11.87 -4.42 -7.18
N TRP A 299 12.48 -5.17 -8.10
CA TRP A 299 13.71 -5.93 -7.82
C TRP A 299 14.88 -5.03 -7.43
N LEU A 300 15.12 -3.94 -8.15
CA LEU A 300 16.19 -2.99 -7.79
C LEU A 300 15.98 -2.38 -6.40
N PHE A 301 14.77 -1.91 -6.10
CA PHE A 301 14.50 -1.31 -4.79
C PHE A 301 14.44 -2.33 -3.65
N ALA A 302 14.13 -3.60 -3.92
CA ALA A 302 14.31 -4.67 -2.95
C ALA A 302 15.80 -4.88 -2.60
N LEU A 303 16.68 -4.88 -3.60
CA LEU A 303 18.14 -4.94 -3.38
C LEU A 303 18.63 -3.71 -2.61
N VAL A 304 18.18 -2.51 -2.97
CA VAL A 304 18.49 -1.27 -2.24
C VAL A 304 18.07 -1.38 -0.77
N GLY A 305 16.86 -1.87 -0.50
CA GLY A 305 16.37 -2.09 0.87
C GLY A 305 17.25 -3.07 1.65
N LEU A 306 17.71 -4.16 1.03
CA LEU A 306 18.66 -5.08 1.68
C LEU A 306 20.00 -4.40 1.98
N VAL A 307 20.51 -3.55 1.09
CA VAL A 307 21.75 -2.81 1.33
C VAL A 307 21.59 -1.81 2.48
N MET A 308 20.41 -1.20 2.65
CA MET A 308 20.10 -0.33 3.80
C MET A 308 20.22 -1.04 5.15
N LEU A 309 20.04 -2.37 5.19
CA LEU A 309 20.17 -3.18 6.41
C LEU A 309 21.62 -3.51 6.79
N THR A 310 22.61 -3.07 6.00
CA THR A 310 24.04 -3.35 6.28
C THR A 310 24.70 -2.25 7.12
N GLY A 311 23.97 -1.19 7.46
CA GLY A 311 24.41 -0.08 8.32
C GLY A 311 24.17 -0.31 9.80
#